data_AF-A0A955HTV9-F1
#
_entry.id   AF-A0A955HTV9-F1
#
_cell.length_a   1.000
_cell.length_b   1.000
_cell.length_c   1.000
_cell.angle_alpha   90.00
_cell.angle_beta   90.00
_cell.angle_gamma   90.00
#
_symmetry.space_group_name_H-M   'P 1'
#
loop_
_entity.id
_entity.type
_entity.pdbx_description
1 polymer ?
#
loop_
_entity_poly.entity_id
_entity_poly.type
_entity_poly.pdbx_seq_one_letter_code
_entity_poly.pdbx_strand_id
1 'polypeptide(L)'
;MKTQYKKLLSYLSEADQALVGLSRRLPKALKGLKIEDDLGSLSNILRRLAIVGIVFLVAAIVLWFVIWITYVGPRGQLSNPENQLAVATALPTATPTPNAPSSAWENGGWLNPEEARALRQQPNVINFALLGKDDSVKYSKNLSVEFSATGSDWMRAKPANMTALDVNQSSVRMVADGKDYVLNVLQPFVFADQQQFVWIVDLQGNLWQILSDNVQLDTLENVTSTLPVGLPPNPQLSFSF
;
A
#
# COMPACT_ATOMS: atom_id res chain seq x y z
N MET A 1 11.97 -3.11 2.46
CA MET A 1 11.52 -1.94 1.66
C MET A 1 10.72 -0.88 2.44
N LYS A 2 9.94 -1.19 3.49
CA LYS A 2 9.15 -0.19 4.27
C LYS A 2 9.99 0.90 4.97
N THR A 3 11.24 0.60 5.33
CA THR A 3 12.16 1.56 5.99
C THR A 3 12.62 2.67 5.04
N GLN A 4 12.69 2.40 3.74
CA GLN A 4 13.13 3.35 2.72
C GLN A 4 12.04 4.40 2.44
N TYR A 5 10.76 3.99 2.43
CA TYR A 5 9.64 4.87 2.15
C TYR A 5 9.31 5.82 3.30
N LYS A 6 9.39 5.35 4.56
CA LYS A 6 9.27 6.23 5.74
C LYS A 6 10.41 7.24 5.81
N LYS A 7 11.63 6.84 5.45
CA LYS A 7 12.76 7.76 5.32
C LYS A 7 12.49 8.80 4.23
N LEU A 8 11.98 8.39 3.06
CA LEU A 8 11.64 9.31 1.97
C LEU A 8 10.60 10.36 2.38
N LEU A 9 9.54 9.96 3.09
CA LEU A 9 8.51 10.88 3.59
C LEU A 9 9.04 11.80 4.70
N SER A 10 9.92 11.29 5.58
CA SER A 10 10.63 12.12 6.57
C SER A 10 11.48 13.18 5.89
N TYR A 11 12.24 12.80 4.86
CA TYR A 11 13.08 13.73 4.11
C TYR A 11 12.25 14.76 3.31
N LEU A 12 11.11 14.37 2.74
CA LEU A 12 10.20 15.30 2.06
C LEU A 12 9.56 16.29 3.04
N SER A 13 9.17 15.83 4.23
CA SER A 13 8.63 16.68 5.29
C SER A 13 9.68 17.64 5.86
N GLU A 14 10.91 17.18 6.07
CA GLU A 14 12.02 18.03 6.51
C GLU A 14 12.40 19.07 5.44
N ALA A 15 12.36 18.70 4.16
CA ALA A 15 12.61 19.61 3.05
C ALA A 15 11.52 20.70 2.93
N ASP A 16 10.25 20.33 3.11
CA ASP A 16 9.14 21.28 3.07
C ASP A 16 9.19 22.25 4.26
N GLN A 17 9.50 21.74 5.47
CA GLN A 17 9.72 22.59 6.64
C GLN A 17 10.95 23.51 6.48
N ALA A 18 12.03 23.04 5.84
CA ALA A 18 13.20 23.85 5.54
C ALA A 18 12.87 24.96 4.53
N LEU A 19 12.08 24.66 3.49
CA LEU A 19 11.61 25.63 2.49
C LEU A 19 10.68 26.69 3.10
N VAL A 20 9.74 26.27 3.95
CA VAL A 20 8.84 27.18 4.69
C VAL A 20 9.63 28.01 5.73
N GLY A 21 10.67 27.43 6.33
CA GLY A 21 11.60 28.14 7.21
C GLY A 21 12.41 29.20 6.47
N LEU A 22 12.91 28.88 5.27
CA LEU A 22 13.66 29.80 4.42
C LEU A 22 12.77 30.95 3.94
N SER A 23 11.55 30.66 3.50
CA SER A 23 10.60 31.68 3.01
C SER A 23 10.15 32.65 4.10
N ARG A 24 10.09 32.22 5.37
CA ARG A 24 9.84 33.08 6.53
C ARG A 24 11.06 33.90 6.97
N ARG A 25 12.28 33.40 6.76
CA ARG A 25 13.53 34.07 7.17
C ARG A 25 14.09 35.05 6.13
N LEU A 26 13.87 34.80 4.84
CA LEU A 26 14.27 35.69 3.74
C LEU A 26 13.78 37.16 3.91
N PRO A 27 12.49 37.43 4.21
CA PRO A 27 12.03 38.81 4.34
C PRO A 27 12.54 39.51 5.62
N LYS A 28 12.98 38.77 6.65
CA LYS A 28 13.60 39.35 7.85
C LYS A 28 15.09 39.67 7.65
N ALA A 29 15.84 38.80 6.95
CA ALA A 29 17.24 39.06 6.61
C ALA A 29 17.40 40.24 5.63
N LEU A 30 16.41 40.46 4.74
CA LEU A 30 16.40 41.56 3.79
C LEU A 30 15.99 42.92 4.39
N LYS A 31 15.31 42.95 5.56
CA LYS A 31 14.88 44.19 6.24
C LYS A 31 16.00 44.90 7.02
N GLY A 32 17.15 44.25 7.24
CA GLY A 32 18.29 44.80 7.98
C GLY A 32 19.35 45.52 7.13
N LEU A 33 19.28 45.41 5.80
CA LEU A 33 20.18 46.11 4.87
C LEU A 33 19.68 47.54 4.64
N LYS A 34 19.88 48.40 5.64
CA LYS A 34 19.85 49.86 5.45
C LYS A 34 21.06 50.25 4.62
N ILE A 35 20.86 50.40 3.33
CA ILE A 35 21.84 51.02 2.42
C ILE A 35 21.48 52.51 2.42
N GLU A 36 22.08 53.28 3.34
CA GLU A 36 21.90 54.73 3.42
C GLU A 36 22.62 55.42 2.22
N ASP A 37 21.79 55.89 1.30
CA ASP A 37 21.76 57.19 0.61
C ASP A 37 22.91 57.75 -0.25
N ASP A 38 23.94 56.98 -0.63
CA ASP A 38 24.88 57.44 -1.70
C ASP A 38 24.97 56.53 -2.94
N LEU A 39 24.03 55.59 -3.08
CA LEU A 39 24.08 54.52 -4.09
C LEU A 39 22.87 54.53 -5.04
N GLY A 40 22.25 55.67 -5.36
CA GLY A 40 21.03 55.70 -6.20
C GLY A 40 21.16 55.04 -7.59
N SER A 41 22.35 55.14 -8.22
CA SER A 41 22.65 54.51 -9.52
C SER A 41 23.15 53.07 -9.38
N LEU A 42 24.06 52.83 -8.44
CA LEU A 42 24.63 51.50 -8.15
C LEU A 42 23.63 50.55 -7.51
N SER A 43 22.66 51.05 -6.73
CA SER A 43 21.64 50.26 -6.07
C SER A 43 20.74 49.56 -7.06
N ASN A 44 20.35 50.18 -8.17
CA ASN A 44 19.51 49.54 -9.18
C ASN A 44 20.25 48.44 -9.94
N ILE A 45 21.54 48.64 -10.23
CA ILE A 45 22.38 47.65 -10.88
C ILE A 45 22.67 46.48 -9.92
N LEU A 46 23.02 46.77 -8.66
CA LEU A 46 23.23 45.76 -7.62
C LEU A 46 21.94 45.01 -7.28
N ARG A 47 20.76 45.66 -7.29
CA ARG A 47 19.46 44.99 -7.12
C ARG A 47 19.17 44.04 -8.27
N ARG A 48 19.41 44.48 -9.52
CA ARG A 48 19.24 43.65 -10.71
C ARG A 48 20.22 42.47 -10.70
N LEU A 49 21.47 42.68 -10.33
CA LEU A 49 22.47 41.62 -10.17
C LEU A 49 22.10 40.65 -9.04
N ALA A 50 21.57 41.13 -7.93
CA ALA A 50 21.10 40.28 -6.84
C ALA A 50 19.86 39.45 -7.25
N ILE A 51 18.91 40.04 -7.99
CA ILE A 51 17.74 39.33 -8.52
C ILE A 51 18.18 38.26 -9.52
N VAL A 52 19.07 38.61 -10.47
CA VAL A 52 19.63 37.66 -11.44
C VAL A 52 20.39 36.54 -10.71
N GLY A 53 21.18 36.87 -9.70
CA GLY A 53 21.89 35.90 -8.86
C GLY A 53 20.96 34.96 -8.11
N ILE A 54 19.86 35.46 -7.55
CA ILE A 54 18.83 34.64 -6.89
C ILE A 54 18.12 33.74 -7.90
N VAL A 55 17.79 34.24 -9.10
CA VAL A 55 17.17 33.44 -10.16
C VAL A 55 18.12 32.32 -10.62
N PHE A 56 19.41 32.61 -10.78
CA PHE A 56 20.42 31.60 -11.09
C PHE A 56 20.60 30.59 -9.96
N LEU A 57 20.57 31.03 -8.70
CA LEU A 57 20.65 30.14 -7.54
C LEU A 57 19.44 29.19 -7.50
N VAL A 58 18.23 29.71 -7.71
CA VAL A 58 17.01 28.89 -7.76
C VAL A 58 17.05 27.93 -8.94
N ALA A 59 17.47 28.38 -10.13
CA ALA A 59 17.63 27.52 -11.29
C ALA A 59 18.67 26.42 -11.06
N ALA A 60 19.80 26.73 -10.41
CA ALA A 60 20.82 25.77 -10.04
C ALA A 60 20.31 24.73 -9.02
N ILE A 61 19.52 25.15 -8.04
CA ILE A 61 18.89 24.24 -7.06
C ILE A 61 17.89 23.32 -7.76
N VAL A 62 17.04 23.85 -8.65
CA VAL A 62 16.07 23.04 -9.41
C VAL A 62 16.80 22.06 -10.33
N LEU A 63 17.84 22.51 -11.05
CA LEU A 63 18.65 21.66 -11.92
C LEU A 63 19.36 20.56 -11.11
N TRP A 64 19.94 20.91 -9.97
CA TRP A 64 20.56 19.95 -9.05
C TRP A 64 19.54 18.93 -8.54
N PHE A 65 18.32 19.35 -8.19
CA PHE A 65 17.26 18.46 -7.72
C PHE A 65 16.75 17.51 -8.81
N VAL A 66 16.62 17.99 -10.05
CA VAL A 66 16.26 17.17 -11.21
C VAL A 66 17.36 16.14 -11.51
N ILE A 67 18.64 16.56 -11.49
CA ILE A 67 19.77 15.65 -11.66
C ILE A 67 19.80 14.62 -10.54
N TRP A 68 19.58 15.05 -9.29
CA TRP A 68 19.55 14.16 -8.13
C TRP A 68 18.45 13.12 -8.26
N ILE A 69 17.20 13.48 -8.57
CA ILE A 69 16.11 12.50 -8.77
C ILE A 69 16.37 11.55 -9.93
N THR A 70 16.96 12.05 -11.02
CA THR A 70 17.12 11.29 -12.27
C THR A 70 18.31 10.34 -12.21
N TYR A 71 19.43 10.75 -11.60
CA TYR A 71 20.70 10.02 -11.65
C TYR A 71 21.20 9.50 -10.30
N VAL A 72 20.78 10.10 -9.16
CA VAL A 72 21.31 9.76 -7.82
C VAL A 72 20.22 9.16 -6.90
N GLY A 73 18.95 9.51 -7.13
CA GLY A 73 17.78 9.08 -6.39
C GLY A 73 17.21 7.73 -6.85
N PRO A 74 16.06 7.30 -6.32
CA PRO A 74 15.59 5.90 -6.37
C PRO A 74 15.34 5.34 -7.78
N ARG A 75 15.34 6.20 -8.82
CA ARG A 75 15.22 5.78 -10.22
C ARG A 75 16.51 5.20 -10.79
N GLY A 76 17.69 5.63 -10.32
CA GLY A 76 18.97 5.04 -10.70
C GLY A 76 19.15 3.58 -10.24
N GLN A 77 18.40 3.17 -9.20
CA GLN A 77 18.37 1.77 -8.76
C GLN A 77 17.46 0.88 -9.62
N LEU A 78 16.53 1.47 -10.38
CA LEU A 78 15.65 0.74 -11.31
C LEU A 78 16.26 0.62 -12.71
N SER A 79 17.18 1.51 -13.08
CA SER A 79 17.86 1.51 -14.40
C SER A 79 19.23 0.82 -14.41
N ASN A 80 19.68 0.25 -13.28
CA ASN A 80 20.91 -0.53 -13.23
C ASN A 80 20.61 -1.99 -13.60
N PRO A 81 21.06 -2.50 -14.76
CA PRO A 81 20.75 -3.86 -15.20
C PRO A 81 21.33 -4.93 -14.25
N GLU A 82 22.40 -4.60 -13.50
CA GLU A 82 22.97 -5.49 -12.49
C GLU A 82 22.13 -5.61 -11.22
N ASN A 83 21.30 -4.60 -10.89
CA ASN A 83 20.38 -4.68 -9.75
C ASN A 83 19.03 -5.34 -10.11
N GLN A 84 18.70 -5.46 -11.41
CA GLN A 84 17.57 -6.27 -11.86
C GLN A 84 17.89 -7.78 -11.85
N LEU A 85 19.17 -8.15 -11.87
CA LEU A 85 19.63 -9.54 -11.80
C LEU A 85 19.81 -10.07 -10.37
N ALA A 86 19.72 -9.20 -9.34
CA ALA A 86 19.75 -9.63 -7.94
C ALA A 86 18.36 -10.03 -7.39
N VAL A 87 17.30 -9.91 -8.19
CA VAL A 87 15.97 -10.41 -7.87
C VAL A 87 15.69 -11.56 -8.84
N ALA A 88 15.62 -12.78 -8.30
CA ALA A 88 15.32 -14.04 -8.98
C ALA A 88 16.50 -14.80 -9.63
N THR A 89 17.38 -15.39 -8.82
CA THR A 89 17.97 -16.72 -9.14
C THR A 89 18.29 -17.54 -7.89
N ALA A 90 17.35 -17.59 -6.96
CA ALA A 90 17.12 -18.82 -6.23
C ALA A 90 15.65 -19.14 -6.44
N LEU A 91 15.34 -19.84 -7.53
CA LEU A 91 14.20 -20.74 -7.50
C LEU A 91 14.49 -21.65 -6.29
N PRO A 92 13.73 -21.58 -5.17
CA PRO A 92 13.73 -22.73 -4.31
C PRO A 92 13.31 -23.87 -5.23
N THR A 93 14.21 -24.85 -5.41
CA THR A 93 13.90 -26.11 -6.04
C THR A 93 12.53 -26.50 -5.49
N ALA A 94 11.52 -26.54 -6.35
CA ALA A 94 10.18 -26.94 -5.96
C ALA A 94 10.28 -28.41 -5.58
N THR A 95 10.71 -28.67 -4.35
CA THR A 95 10.47 -29.94 -3.69
C THR A 95 8.96 -30.04 -3.66
N PRO A 96 8.33 -31.05 -4.30
CA PRO A 96 6.91 -31.25 -4.14
C PRO A 96 6.65 -31.44 -2.65
N THR A 97 6.10 -30.40 -2.02
CA THR A 97 5.70 -30.47 -0.62
C THR A 97 4.65 -31.58 -0.55
N PRO A 98 4.85 -32.62 0.28
CA PRO A 98 3.83 -33.64 0.46
C PRO A 98 2.54 -32.92 0.85
N ASN A 99 1.42 -33.30 0.21
CA ASN A 99 0.08 -32.77 0.50
C ASN A 99 -0.05 -32.57 2.01
N ALA A 100 -0.12 -31.30 2.44
CA ALA A 100 -0.35 -30.97 3.83
C ALA A 100 -1.64 -31.70 4.27
N PRO A 101 -1.68 -32.32 5.46
CA PRO A 101 -2.93 -32.86 5.99
C PRO A 101 -3.97 -31.74 6.00
N SER A 102 -5.19 -32.02 5.53
CA SER A 102 -6.35 -31.11 5.38
C SER A 102 -6.12 -29.74 6.01
N SER A 103 -5.94 -28.70 5.19
CA SER A 103 -5.68 -27.36 5.73
C SER A 103 -6.78 -26.97 6.72
N ALA A 104 -6.44 -26.20 7.75
CA ALA A 104 -7.43 -25.72 8.73
C ALA A 104 -8.64 -25.03 8.07
N TRP A 105 -8.47 -24.58 6.83
CA TRP A 105 -9.47 -23.97 5.96
C TRP A 105 -10.52 -24.98 5.51
N GLU A 106 -10.14 -26.19 5.08
CA GLU A 106 -11.08 -27.19 4.55
C GLU A 106 -12.09 -27.70 5.59
N ASN A 107 -11.74 -27.65 6.88
CA ASN A 107 -12.60 -28.08 7.99
C ASN A 107 -13.49 -26.98 8.58
N GLY A 108 -13.48 -25.77 8.00
CA GLY A 108 -14.36 -24.68 8.42
C GLY A 108 -15.83 -25.01 8.15
N GLY A 109 -16.71 -24.75 9.13
CA GLY A 109 -18.15 -24.73 8.86
C GLY A 109 -18.47 -23.64 7.84
N TRP A 110 -18.76 -24.02 6.60
CA TRP A 110 -19.08 -23.09 5.51
C TRP A 110 -20.54 -22.69 5.51
N LEU A 111 -20.83 -21.42 5.18
CA LEU A 111 -22.17 -20.94 4.93
C LEU A 111 -22.79 -21.71 3.75
N ASN A 112 -24.08 -21.97 3.83
CA ASN A 112 -24.84 -22.52 2.71
C ASN A 112 -25.10 -21.41 1.66
N PRO A 113 -25.65 -21.75 0.48
CA PRO A 113 -25.86 -20.77 -0.58
C PRO A 113 -26.79 -19.60 -0.28
N GLU A 114 -27.82 -19.84 0.51
CA GLU A 114 -28.77 -18.81 0.88
C GLU A 114 -28.14 -17.85 1.91
N GLU A 115 -27.43 -18.40 2.89
CA GLU A 115 -26.68 -17.66 3.90
C GLU A 115 -25.59 -16.79 3.25
N ALA A 116 -24.78 -17.37 2.35
CA ALA A 116 -23.72 -16.64 1.64
C ALA A 116 -24.28 -15.52 0.76
N ARG A 117 -25.43 -15.75 0.10
CA ARG A 117 -26.12 -14.71 -0.67
C ARG A 117 -26.65 -13.58 0.21
N ALA A 118 -27.14 -13.91 1.41
CA ALA A 118 -27.68 -12.93 2.35
C ALA A 118 -26.61 -11.94 2.84
N LEU A 119 -25.33 -12.32 2.85
CA LEU A 119 -24.21 -11.43 3.20
C LEU A 119 -24.19 -10.13 2.38
N ARG A 120 -24.68 -10.14 1.13
CA ARG A 120 -24.74 -8.95 0.27
C ARG A 120 -25.51 -7.78 0.88
N GLN A 121 -26.44 -8.07 1.79
CA GLN A 121 -27.30 -7.08 2.43
C GLN A 121 -26.83 -6.74 3.85
N GLN A 122 -25.78 -7.40 4.35
CA GLN A 122 -25.30 -7.21 5.70
C GLN A 122 -24.12 -6.22 5.73
N PRO A 123 -24.08 -5.29 6.70
CA PRO A 123 -22.89 -4.48 6.94
C PRO A 123 -21.79 -5.32 7.60
N ASN A 124 -20.56 -4.81 7.59
CA ASN A 124 -19.40 -5.39 8.29
C ASN A 124 -19.09 -6.85 7.92
N VAL A 125 -19.39 -7.27 6.70
CA VAL A 125 -19.07 -8.63 6.25
C VAL A 125 -17.55 -8.77 6.09
N ILE A 126 -16.95 -9.47 7.03
CA ILE A 126 -15.52 -9.82 7.08
C ILE A 126 -15.32 -11.33 7.28
N ASN A 127 -16.29 -12.14 6.90
CA ASN A 127 -16.19 -13.59 6.92
C ASN A 127 -14.96 -14.05 6.13
N PHE A 128 -14.20 -14.96 6.72
CA PHE A 128 -13.10 -15.61 6.01
C PHE A 128 -13.61 -16.27 4.73
N ALA A 129 -12.97 -15.99 3.59
CA ALA A 129 -13.36 -16.50 2.28
C ALA A 129 -12.34 -17.47 1.70
N LEU A 130 -12.82 -18.57 1.14
CA LEU A 130 -12.04 -19.48 0.31
C LEU A 130 -12.42 -19.26 -1.15
N LEU A 131 -11.43 -18.89 -1.97
CA LEU A 131 -11.59 -18.67 -3.41
C LEU A 131 -11.20 -19.95 -4.15
N GLY A 132 -12.19 -20.61 -4.73
CA GLY A 132 -12.05 -21.86 -5.47
C GLY A 132 -11.60 -21.66 -6.91
N LYS A 133 -11.02 -22.73 -7.46
CA LYS A 133 -10.51 -22.80 -8.85
C LYS A 133 -11.63 -22.74 -9.91
N ASP A 134 -12.83 -23.10 -9.50
CA ASP A 134 -14.06 -23.18 -10.28
C ASP A 134 -14.89 -21.89 -10.21
N ASP A 135 -14.27 -20.76 -9.86
CA ASP A 135 -14.96 -19.49 -9.59
C ASP A 135 -15.84 -19.54 -8.33
N SER A 136 -15.75 -20.61 -7.51
CA SER A 136 -16.49 -20.71 -6.25
C SER A 136 -15.93 -19.76 -5.18
N VAL A 137 -16.81 -19.16 -4.37
CA VAL A 137 -16.43 -18.39 -3.19
C VAL A 137 -17.23 -18.89 -2.01
N LYS A 138 -16.53 -19.50 -1.06
CA LYS A 138 -17.11 -20.04 0.18
C LYS A 138 -16.76 -19.14 1.34
N TYR A 139 -17.73 -18.87 2.20
CA TYR A 139 -17.57 -18.01 3.36
C TYR A 139 -17.70 -18.83 4.64
N SER A 140 -16.78 -18.62 5.58
CA SER A 140 -16.85 -19.23 6.90
C SER A 140 -18.08 -18.72 7.66
N LYS A 141 -18.74 -19.60 8.42
CA LYS A 141 -19.90 -19.24 9.25
C LYS A 141 -19.55 -18.27 10.36
N ASN A 142 -18.48 -18.56 11.09
CA ASN A 142 -18.21 -17.93 12.39
C ASN A 142 -16.80 -17.37 12.53
N LEU A 143 -15.93 -17.55 11.52
CA LEU A 143 -14.51 -17.24 11.66
C LEU A 143 -14.07 -16.10 10.73
N SER A 144 -13.16 -15.28 11.26
CA SER A 144 -12.41 -14.25 10.54
C SER A 144 -10.98 -14.20 11.07
N VAL A 145 -10.21 -13.24 10.57
CA VAL A 145 -8.81 -12.99 10.93
C VAL A 145 -8.68 -11.53 11.30
N GLU A 146 -8.14 -11.27 12.49
CA GLU A 146 -7.82 -9.91 12.89
C GLU A 146 -6.68 -9.35 12.02
N PHE A 147 -6.90 -8.15 11.47
CA PHE A 147 -5.92 -7.47 10.66
C PHE A 147 -5.37 -6.23 11.33
N SER A 148 -4.04 -6.14 11.39
CA SER A 148 -3.34 -4.93 11.79
C SER A 148 -2.22 -4.63 10.81
N ALA A 149 -2.35 -3.52 10.06
CA ALA A 149 -1.31 -3.05 9.15
C ALA A 149 0.02 -2.70 9.88
N THR A 150 -0.04 -2.48 11.20
CA THR A 150 1.11 -2.22 12.07
C THR A 150 1.70 -3.49 12.68
N GLY A 151 1.04 -4.64 12.57
CA GLY A 151 1.54 -5.93 13.05
C GLY A 151 2.81 -6.36 12.30
N SER A 152 3.70 -7.09 12.98
CA SER A 152 4.98 -7.55 12.42
C SER A 152 4.83 -8.61 11.34
N ASP A 153 3.77 -9.40 11.40
CA ASP A 153 3.68 -10.65 10.64
C ASP A 153 3.01 -10.47 9.27
N TRP A 154 2.31 -9.34 9.08
CA TRP A 154 1.70 -8.96 7.82
C TRP A 154 2.70 -8.31 6.87
N MET A 155 2.84 -8.91 5.69
CA MET A 155 3.72 -8.43 4.63
C MET A 155 2.90 -7.92 3.45
N ARG A 156 3.34 -6.82 2.82
CA ARG A 156 2.71 -6.36 1.57
C ARG A 156 3.21 -7.22 0.43
N ALA A 157 2.31 -7.82 -0.33
CA ALA A 157 2.63 -8.68 -1.46
C ALA A 157 1.47 -8.73 -2.44
N LYS A 158 1.74 -9.19 -3.66
CA LYS A 158 0.75 -9.46 -4.68
C LYS A 158 0.80 -10.97 -5.01
N PRO A 159 -0.32 -11.70 -4.97
CA PRO A 159 -0.40 -13.08 -5.42
C PRO A 159 0.06 -13.20 -6.86
N ALA A 160 0.82 -14.25 -7.18
CA ALA A 160 1.37 -14.45 -8.52
C ALA A 160 0.27 -14.58 -9.59
N ASN A 161 -0.87 -15.17 -9.22
CA ASN A 161 -2.04 -15.36 -10.07
C ASN A 161 -2.94 -14.12 -10.22
N MET A 162 -2.72 -13.06 -9.42
CA MET A 162 -3.55 -11.86 -9.48
C MET A 162 -3.13 -10.97 -10.64
N THR A 163 -4.06 -10.65 -11.53
CA THR A 163 -3.83 -9.80 -12.71
C THR A 163 -4.35 -8.38 -12.50
N ALA A 164 -5.49 -8.22 -11.82
CA ALA A 164 -6.09 -6.92 -11.51
C ALA A 164 -6.58 -6.84 -10.07
N LEU A 165 -6.55 -5.62 -9.52
CA LEU A 165 -7.11 -5.26 -8.23
C LEU A 165 -7.65 -3.83 -8.35
N ASP A 166 -8.93 -3.66 -8.07
CA ASP A 166 -9.64 -2.38 -8.03
C ASP A 166 -10.38 -2.25 -6.71
N VAL A 167 -10.29 -1.08 -6.09
CA VAL A 167 -10.89 -0.81 -4.79
C VAL A 167 -11.76 0.41 -4.90
N ASN A 168 -13.05 0.21 -4.68
CA ASN A 168 -14.06 1.26 -4.69
C ASN A 168 -14.75 1.29 -3.33
N GLN A 169 -14.42 2.31 -2.52
CA GLN A 169 -14.90 2.43 -1.15
C GLN A 169 -14.56 1.18 -0.32
N SER A 170 -15.56 0.43 0.14
CA SER A 170 -15.39 -0.80 0.90
C SER A 170 -15.40 -2.07 0.04
N SER A 171 -15.58 -1.95 -1.29
CA SER A 171 -15.61 -3.09 -2.20
C SER A 171 -14.27 -3.27 -2.89
N VAL A 172 -13.83 -4.52 -2.97
CA VAL A 172 -12.61 -4.96 -3.63
C VAL A 172 -13.02 -5.85 -4.79
N ARG A 173 -12.69 -5.45 -6.00
CA ARG A 173 -12.79 -6.31 -7.18
C ARG A 173 -11.40 -6.77 -7.57
N MET A 174 -11.21 -8.06 -7.73
CA MET A 174 -9.92 -8.62 -8.10
C MET A 174 -10.08 -9.68 -9.18
N VAL A 175 -9.12 -9.71 -10.10
CA VAL A 175 -9.04 -10.74 -11.13
C VAL A 175 -7.83 -11.61 -10.85
N ALA A 176 -8.05 -12.90 -10.58
CA ALA A 176 -6.99 -13.89 -10.35
C ALA A 176 -7.26 -15.15 -11.18
N ASP A 177 -6.25 -15.67 -11.89
CA ASP A 177 -6.40 -16.81 -12.81
C ASP A 177 -7.56 -16.68 -13.82
N GLY A 178 -7.82 -15.45 -14.27
CA GLY A 178 -8.92 -15.14 -15.19
C GLY A 178 -10.32 -15.18 -14.57
N LYS A 179 -10.42 -15.29 -13.24
CA LYS A 179 -11.66 -15.26 -12.46
C LYS A 179 -11.85 -13.93 -11.76
N ASP A 180 -13.11 -13.50 -11.62
CA ASP A 180 -13.46 -12.19 -11.07
C ASP A 180 -14.13 -12.35 -9.71
N TYR A 181 -13.46 -11.86 -8.68
CA TYR A 181 -13.91 -11.96 -7.30
C TYR A 181 -14.19 -10.57 -6.75
N VAL A 182 -15.35 -10.40 -6.14
CA VAL A 182 -15.75 -9.19 -5.44
C VAL A 182 -15.89 -9.51 -3.95
N LEU A 183 -15.01 -8.92 -3.14
CA LEU A 183 -14.98 -9.05 -1.69
C LEU A 183 -15.10 -7.67 -1.02
N ASN A 184 -15.12 -7.62 0.30
CA ASN A 184 -14.94 -6.37 1.02
C ASN A 184 -13.46 -6.11 1.35
N VAL A 185 -13.12 -4.83 1.53
CA VAL A 185 -11.89 -4.45 2.23
C VAL A 185 -11.88 -5.03 3.64
N LEU A 186 -10.69 -5.31 4.16
CA LEU A 186 -10.46 -5.95 5.47
C LEU A 186 -11.01 -7.39 5.60
N GLN A 187 -11.66 -7.92 4.57
CA GLN A 187 -12.11 -9.29 4.56
C GLN A 187 -10.93 -10.24 4.25
N PRO A 188 -10.64 -11.23 5.11
CA PRO A 188 -9.60 -12.22 4.86
C PRO A 188 -10.03 -13.27 3.84
N PHE A 189 -9.09 -13.66 2.99
CA PHE A 189 -9.32 -14.70 2.00
C PHE A 189 -8.08 -15.55 1.72
N VAL A 190 -8.31 -16.75 1.19
CA VAL A 190 -7.30 -17.70 0.75
C VAL A 190 -7.64 -18.20 -0.66
N PHE A 191 -6.65 -18.31 -1.52
CA PHE A 191 -6.83 -19.02 -2.80
C PHE A 191 -6.65 -20.52 -2.58
N ALA A 192 -7.52 -21.33 -3.19
CA ALA A 192 -7.51 -22.78 -3.02
C ALA A 192 -6.19 -23.45 -3.49
N ASP A 193 -5.40 -22.80 -4.34
CA ASP A 193 -4.08 -23.23 -4.83
C ASP A 193 -2.90 -22.64 -4.03
N GLN A 194 -3.15 -21.67 -3.14
CA GLN A 194 -2.14 -21.00 -2.32
C GLN A 194 -2.53 -20.99 -0.83
N GLN A 195 -2.94 -22.15 -0.32
CA GLN A 195 -3.47 -22.30 1.03
C GLN A 195 -2.47 -21.99 2.16
N GLN A 196 -1.19 -21.83 1.83
CA GLN A 196 -0.13 -21.42 2.75
C GLN A 196 -0.14 -19.91 3.08
N PHE A 197 -0.94 -19.10 2.38
CA PHE A 197 -1.04 -17.66 2.64
C PHE A 197 -2.49 -17.23 2.84
N VAL A 198 -2.73 -16.40 3.87
CA VAL A 198 -3.96 -15.64 4.04
C VAL A 198 -3.73 -14.22 3.57
N TRP A 199 -4.70 -13.68 2.83
CA TRP A 199 -4.63 -12.40 2.17
C TRP A 199 -5.70 -11.46 2.68
N ILE A 200 -5.38 -10.16 2.77
CA ILE A 200 -6.31 -9.08 3.12
C ILE A 200 -5.99 -7.84 2.28
N VAL A 201 -7.02 -7.17 1.78
CA VAL A 201 -6.89 -5.84 1.17
C VAL A 201 -7.26 -4.78 2.20
N ASP A 202 -6.37 -3.83 2.47
CA ASP A 202 -6.65 -2.74 3.41
C ASP A 202 -7.54 -1.64 2.81
N LEU A 203 -7.95 -0.68 3.64
CA LEU A 203 -8.77 0.47 3.25
C LEU A 203 -8.11 1.38 2.20
N GLN A 204 -6.80 1.26 2.01
CA GLN A 204 -6.05 2.02 1.00
C GLN A 204 -5.79 1.19 -0.27
N GLY A 205 -6.36 -0.01 -0.36
CA GLY A 205 -6.19 -0.92 -1.48
C GLY A 205 -4.82 -1.61 -1.54
N ASN A 206 -4.04 -1.58 -0.46
CA ASN A 206 -2.83 -2.40 -0.40
C ASN A 206 -3.21 -3.83 -0.06
N LEU A 207 -2.59 -4.77 -0.77
CA LEU A 207 -2.74 -6.18 -0.51
C LEU A 207 -1.65 -6.67 0.45
N TRP A 208 -2.10 -7.39 1.47
CA TRP A 208 -1.29 -7.93 2.56
C TRP A 208 -1.43 -9.43 2.59
N GLN A 209 -0.35 -10.10 2.99
CA GLN A 209 -0.27 -11.54 3.18
C GLN A 209 0.35 -11.87 4.53
N ILE A 210 0.01 -13.04 5.04
CA ILE A 210 0.62 -13.67 6.20
C ILE A 210 0.67 -15.18 5.95
N LEU A 211 1.66 -15.87 6.50
CA LEU A 211 1.71 -17.33 6.45
C LEU A 211 0.56 -17.91 7.26
N SER A 212 -0.12 -18.90 6.70
CA SER A 212 -1.26 -19.59 7.32
C SER A 212 -0.97 -20.10 8.73
N ASP A 213 0.25 -20.58 8.99
CA ASP A 213 0.66 -21.07 10.32
C ASP A 213 0.77 -19.97 11.38
N ASN A 214 0.88 -18.70 10.95
CA ASN A 214 0.94 -17.53 11.84
C ASN A 214 -0.41 -16.83 11.99
N VAL A 215 -1.45 -17.32 11.31
CA VAL A 215 -2.79 -16.74 11.36
C VAL A 215 -3.54 -17.29 12.56
N GLN A 216 -4.06 -16.38 13.37
CA GLN A 216 -5.02 -16.73 14.41
C GLN A 216 -6.42 -16.47 13.87
N LEU A 217 -7.20 -17.54 13.70
CA LEU A 217 -8.63 -17.46 13.45
C LEU A 217 -9.35 -17.11 14.75
N ASP A 218 -10.24 -16.13 14.68
CA ASP A 218 -11.10 -15.73 15.79
C ASP A 218 -12.55 -15.62 15.33
N THR A 219 -13.45 -15.46 16.28
CA THR A 219 -14.89 -15.34 16.02
C THR A 219 -15.19 -14.04 15.27
N LEU A 220 -16.20 -14.09 14.39
CA LEU A 220 -16.65 -12.91 13.65
C LEU A 220 -17.04 -11.75 14.56
N GLU A 221 -17.68 -12.05 15.69
CA GLU A 221 -18.09 -11.04 16.67
C GLU A 221 -16.89 -10.27 17.21
N ASN A 222 -15.85 -10.99 17.65
CA ASN A 222 -14.61 -10.39 18.16
C ASN A 222 -13.94 -9.51 17.10
N VAL A 223 -13.71 -10.05 15.90
CA VAL A 223 -13.02 -9.31 14.84
C VAL A 223 -13.84 -8.13 14.32
N THR A 224 -15.17 -8.25 14.28
CA THR A 224 -16.05 -7.13 13.88
C THR A 224 -15.98 -5.98 14.88
N SER A 225 -15.83 -6.28 16.17
CA SER A 225 -15.72 -5.28 17.23
C SER A 225 -14.43 -4.45 17.17
N THR A 226 -13.38 -4.96 16.51
CA THR A 226 -12.09 -4.28 16.35
C THR A 226 -11.94 -3.57 15.00
N LEU A 227 -12.99 -3.58 14.16
CA LEU A 227 -12.94 -2.90 12.87
C LEU A 227 -12.69 -1.39 13.03
N PRO A 228 -11.73 -0.82 12.29
CA PRO A 228 -11.42 0.60 12.38
C PRO A 228 -12.52 1.48 11.77
N VAL A 229 -13.35 0.92 10.90
CA VAL A 229 -14.47 1.59 10.23
C VAL A 229 -15.62 0.62 10.01
N GLY A 230 -16.85 1.13 10.00
CA GLY A 230 -18.00 0.34 9.55
C GLY A 230 -17.98 0.15 8.03
N LEU A 231 -18.22 -1.07 7.58
CA LEU A 231 -18.35 -1.42 6.16
C LEU A 231 -19.84 -1.46 5.78
N PRO A 232 -20.29 -0.70 4.78
CA PRO A 232 -21.66 -0.80 4.28
C PRO A 232 -21.91 -2.16 3.62
N PRO A 233 -23.18 -2.56 3.42
CA PRO A 233 -23.53 -3.73 2.63
C PRO A 233 -22.92 -3.70 1.23
N ASN A 234 -22.54 -4.88 0.72
CA ASN A 234 -21.95 -5.04 -0.61
C ASN A 234 -22.84 -5.90 -1.52
N PRO A 235 -23.71 -5.28 -2.35
CA PRO A 235 -24.60 -6.01 -3.26
C PRO A 235 -23.89 -6.86 -4.31
N GLN A 236 -22.62 -6.59 -4.57
CA GLN A 236 -21.81 -7.24 -5.60
C GLN A 236 -20.95 -8.38 -5.06
N LEU A 237 -20.95 -8.62 -3.73
CA LEU A 237 -20.15 -9.66 -3.09
C LEU A 237 -20.28 -11.00 -3.84
N SER A 238 -19.16 -11.56 -4.28
CA SER A 238 -19.12 -12.82 -5.02
C SER A 238 -19.65 -13.95 -4.15
N PHE A 239 -20.46 -14.85 -4.71
CA PHE A 239 -20.78 -16.12 -4.07
C PHE A 239 -21.08 -17.13 -5.17
N SER A 240 -20.68 -18.37 -4.95
CA SER A 240 -20.77 -19.44 -5.96
C SER A 240 -20.47 -20.77 -5.28
N PHE A 241 -21.18 -21.81 -5.71
CA PHE A 241 -21.12 -23.16 -5.15
C PHE A 241 -20.91 -24.17 -6.25
#